data_AF-A0A496VS66-F1
#
_entry.id   AF-A0A496VS66-F1
#
_cell.length_a   1.000
_cell.length_b   1.000
_cell.length_c   1.000
_cell.angle_alpha   90.00
_cell.angle_beta   90.00
_cell.angle_gamma   90.00
#
_symmetry.space_group_name_H-M   'P 1'
#
loop_
_entity.id
_entity.type
_entity.pdbx_description
1 polymer ?
#
loop_
_entity_poly.entity_id
_entity_poly.type
_entity_poly.pdbx_seq_one_letter_code
_entity_poly.pdbx_strand_id
1 'polypeptide(L)' 'MQERELSFEKVVSFIKNGHLLDVIKHPNKDKYPNQKIFIVEINDYAYMIPYVESEEEVFLKTIIPSRKATKKYLGGSS' A
#
# COMPACT_ATOMS: atom_id res chain seq x y z
N MET A 1 -13.20 0.22 -22.37
CA MET A 1 -12.76 0.95 -21.16
C MET A 1 -11.37 0.43 -20.84
N GLN A 2 -10.33 1.27 -20.90
CA GLN A 2 -9.03 0.89 -20.36
C GLN A 2 -9.16 0.85 -18.85
N GLU A 3 -9.21 -0.35 -18.26
CA GLU A 3 -8.75 -0.53 -16.89
C GLU A 3 -7.29 -0.04 -16.89
N ARG A 4 -7.07 1.21 -16.46
CA ARG A 4 -5.71 1.71 -16.25
C ARG A 4 -5.15 0.91 -15.09
N GLU A 5 -4.48 -0.19 -15.38
CA GLU A 5 -3.74 -0.96 -14.39
C GLU A 5 -2.87 0.01 -13.58
N LEU A 6 -2.96 -0.10 -12.26
CA LEU A 6 -2.16 0.70 -11.35
C LEU A 6 -0.70 0.29 -11.49
N SER A 7 0.17 1.21 -11.92
CA SER A 7 1.61 0.99 -11.96
C SER A 7 2.26 1.35 -10.61
N PHE A 8 3.44 0.79 -10.36
CA PHE A 8 4.22 1.13 -9.17
C PHE A 8 4.68 2.60 -9.16
N GLU A 9 4.99 3.17 -10.32
CA GLU A 9 5.32 4.60 -10.43
C GLU A 9 4.17 5.49 -9.92
N LYS A 10 2.93 5.11 -10.26
CA LYS A 10 1.75 5.82 -9.79
C LYS A 10 1.61 5.68 -8.27
N VAL A 11 1.79 4.47 -7.71
CA VAL A 11 1.81 4.26 -6.25
C VAL A 11 2.85 5.17 -5.58
N VAL A 12 4.08 5.20 -6.09
CA VAL A 12 5.15 6.04 -5.53
C VAL A 12 4.79 7.52 -5.61
N SER A 13 4.16 7.96 -6.72
CA SER A 13 3.66 9.34 -6.84
C SER A 13 2.62 9.67 -5.78
N PHE A 14 1.62 8.79 -5.55
CA PHE A 14 0.63 8.97 -4.48
C PHE A 14 1.28 9.05 -3.09
N ILE A 15 2.24 8.16 -2.80
CA ILE A 15 2.99 8.18 -1.54
C ILE A 15 3.71 9.53 -1.37
N LYS A 16 4.44 10.00 -2.40
CA LYS A 16 5.15 11.29 -2.38
C LYS A 16 4.22 12.49 -2.21
N ASN A 17 2.99 12.39 -2.71
CA ASN A 17 1.96 13.42 -2.58
C ASN A 17 1.18 13.34 -1.25
N GLY A 18 1.61 12.50 -0.29
CA GLY A 18 1.02 12.45 1.05
C GLY A 18 -0.15 11.47 1.22
N HIS A 19 -0.41 10.59 0.25
CA HIS A 19 -1.50 9.61 0.31
C HIS A 19 -1.11 8.28 0.98
N LEU A 20 0.04 8.23 1.67
CA LEU A 20 0.39 7.09 2.50
C LEU A 20 -0.41 7.16 3.81
N LEU A 21 -1.36 6.24 3.99
CA LEU A 21 -2.22 6.19 5.16
C LEU A 21 -1.54 5.52 6.36
N ASP A 22 -0.76 4.45 6.13
CA ASP A 22 -0.11 3.69 7.20
C ASP A 22 0.99 2.77 6.65
N VAL A 23 1.87 2.31 7.55
CA VAL A 23 2.89 1.28 7.30
C VAL A 23 2.72 0.17 8.31
N ILE A 24 2.20 -0.98 7.88
CA ILE A 24 1.97 -2.12 8.77
C ILE A 24 3.01 -3.22 8.55
N LYS A 25 3.37 -3.93 9.62
CA LYS A 25 4.21 -5.13 9.53
C LYS A 25 3.38 -6.32 9.06
N HIS A 26 3.98 -7.25 8.30
CA HIS A 26 3.29 -8.48 7.94
C HIS A 26 2.89 -9.24 9.22
N PRO A 27 1.64 -9.72 9.36
CA PRO A 27 1.18 -10.36 10.61
C PRO A 27 1.91 -11.67 10.89
N ASN A 28 2.28 -12.40 9.84
CA ASN A 28 3.14 -13.58 9.93
C ASN A 28 4.62 -13.17 9.79
N LYS A 29 5.22 -12.74 10.91
CA LYS A 29 6.63 -12.31 10.96
C LYS A 29 7.60 -13.48 10.82
N ASP A 30 7.24 -14.66 11.27
CA ASP A 30 8.11 -15.84 11.18
C ASP A 30 8.37 -16.23 9.72
N LYS A 31 7.35 -16.07 8.87
CA LYS A 31 7.46 -16.34 7.42
C LYS A 31 7.97 -15.12 6.63
N TYR A 32 7.74 -13.90 7.11
CA TYR A 32 8.09 -12.66 6.39
C TYR A 32 8.68 -11.58 7.33
N PRO A 33 9.85 -11.82 7.93
CA PRO A 33 10.39 -10.96 8.99
C PRO A 33 10.70 -9.54 8.52
N ASN A 34 11.14 -9.40 7.27
CA ASN A 34 11.57 -8.13 6.68
C ASN A 34 10.53 -7.52 5.73
N GLN A 35 9.29 -8.02 5.75
CA GLN A 35 8.23 -7.51 4.88
C GLN A 35 7.30 -6.57 5.64
N LYS A 36 7.12 -5.39 5.07
CA LYS A 36 6.15 -4.38 5.51
C LYS A 36 5.12 -4.17 4.40
N ILE A 37 4.05 -3.46 4.71
CA ILE A 37 2.97 -3.18 3.77
C ILE A 37 2.64 -1.69 3.88
N PHE A 38 2.75 -0.99 2.76
CA PHE A 38 2.20 0.35 2.64
C PHE A 38 0.69 0.28 2.46
N ILE A 39 -0.04 1.10 3.20
CA ILE A 39 -1.46 1.35 2.95
C ILE A 39 -1.54 2.71 2.25
N VAL A 40 -1.94 2.71 0.99
CA VAL A 40 -1.94 3.92 0.15
C VAL A 40 -3.36 4.21 -0.32
N GLU A 41 -3.81 5.44 -0.16
CA GLU A 41 -5.06 5.93 -0.75
C GLU A 41 -4.84 6.26 -2.23
N ILE A 42 -5.67 5.70 -3.10
CA ILE A 42 -5.69 6.02 -4.52
C ILE A 42 -7.16 6.10 -4.96
N ASN A 43 -7.61 7.29 -5.34
CA ASN A 43 -8.99 7.57 -5.76
C ASN A 43 -10.03 7.06 -4.72
N ASP A 44 -9.94 7.52 -3.47
CA ASP A 44 -10.84 7.16 -2.36
C ASP A 44 -10.91 5.66 -2.03
N TYR A 45 -9.88 4.91 -2.44
CA TYR A 45 -9.76 3.48 -2.16
C TYR A 45 -8.38 3.15 -1.62
N ALA A 46 -8.32 2.34 -0.56
CA ALA A 46 -7.05 1.94 0.04
C ALA A 46 -6.49 0.67 -0.63
N TYR A 47 -5.21 0.74 -0.96
CA TYR A 47 -4.43 -0.35 -1.52
C TYR A 47 -3.35 -0.77 -0.54
N MET A 48 -3.10 -2.08 -0.48
CA MET A 48 -2.02 -2.69 0.29
C MET A 48 -0.87 -3.03 -0.65
N ILE A 49 0.30 -2.45 -0.39
CA ILE A 49 1.50 -2.64 -1.22
C ILE A 49 2.57 -3.32 -0.36
N PRO A 50 2.70 -4.66 -0.40
CA PRO A 50 3.78 -5.35 0.29
C PRO A 50 5.12 -4.94 -0.30
N TYR A 51 6.08 -4.66 0.57
CA TYR A 51 7.42 -4.29 0.18
C TYR A 51 8.46 -4.87 1.13
N VAL A 52 9.67 -5.02 0.61
CA VAL A 52 10.87 -5.30 1.39
C VAL A 52 11.82 -4.12 1.25
N GLU A 53 12.47 -3.77 2.35
CA GLU A 53 13.40 -2.65 2.45
C GLU A 53 14.80 -3.24 2.68
N SER A 54 15.74 -2.86 1.82
CA SER A 54 17.18 -3.11 1.98
C SER A 54 17.87 -1.84 2.51
N GLU A 55 19.19 -1.86 2.66
CA GLU A 55 19.96 -0.70 3.09
C GLU A 55 19.91 0.46 2.08
N GLU A 56 19.67 0.16 0.79
CA GLU A 56 19.76 1.13 -0.31
C GLU A 56 18.41 1.39 -0.98
N GLU A 57 17.48 0.44 -0.97
CA GLU A 57 16.26 0.52 -1.78
C GLU A 57 15.03 -0.16 -1.17
N VAL A 58 13.86 0.17 -1.73
CA VAL A 58 12.57 -0.43 -1.39
C VAL A 58 12.01 -1.15 -2.61
N PHE A 59 11.80 -2.46 -2.48
CA PHE A 59 11.22 -3.29 -3.54
C PHE A 59 9.73 -3.55 -3.30
N LEU A 60 8.88 -3.00 -4.16
CA LEU A 60 7.43 -3.21 -4.14
C LEU A 60 7.07 -4.52 -4.84
N LYS A 61 6.24 -5.36 -4.21
CA LYS A 61 5.90 -6.68 -4.75
C LYS A 61 4.61 -6.70 -5.55
N THR A 62 3.54 -6.14 -5.00
CA THR A 62 2.18 -6.29 -5.57
C THR A 62 1.29 -5.13 -5.13
N ILE A 63 0.30 -4.79 -5.95
CA ILE A 63 -0.72 -3.78 -5.64
C ILE A 63 -2.04 -4.49 -5.37
N ILE A 64 -2.48 -4.51 -4.12
CA ILE A 64 -3.66 -5.29 -3.71
C ILE A 64 -4.76 -4.32 -3.24
N PRO A 65 -5.89 -4.18 -3.95
CA PRO A 65 -7.01 -3.41 -3.43
C PRO A 65 -7.55 -4.05 -2.15
N SER A 66 -7.82 -3.25 -1.11
CA SER A 66 -8.30 -3.78 0.16
C SER A 66 -9.50 -3.02 0.68
N ARG A 67 -10.69 -3.59 0.47
CA ARG A 67 -11.95 -3.07 1.05
C ARG A 67 -11.86 -2.93 2.58
N LYS A 68 -11.17 -3.85 3.25
CA LYS A 68 -10.95 -3.80 4.70
C LYS A 68 -10.10 -2.60 5.09
N ALA A 69 -9.02 -2.32 4.36
CA ALA A 69 -8.22 -1.12 4.56
C ALA A 69 -9.02 0.15 4.24
N THR A 70 -9.79 0.17 3.15
CA THR A 70 -10.65 1.30 2.80
C THR A 70 -11.60 1.63 3.93
N LYS A 71 -12.31 0.63 4.47
CA LYS A 71 -13.19 0.85 5.64
C LYS A 71 -12.43 1.34 6.87
N LYS A 72 -11.23 0.82 7.13
CA LYS A 72 -10.45 1.15 8.33
C LYS A 72 -9.89 2.58 8.28
N TYR A 73 -9.35 2.99 7.13
CA TYR A 73 -8.59 4.23 7.00
C TYR A 73 -9.37 5.37 6.33
N LEU A 74 -10.33 5.04 5.45
CA LEU A 74 -11.15 6.01 4.72
C LEU A 74 -12.63 5.94 5.11
N GLY A 75 -13.06 4.83 5.72
CA GLY A 75 -14.45 4.61 6.18
C GLY A 75 -14.80 5.32 7.49
N GLY A 76 -14.00 6.31 7.90
CA GLY A 76 -14.37 7.27 8.92
C GLY A 76 -15.47 8.19 8.40
N SER A 77 -16.70 7.71 8.42
CA SER A 77 -17.88 8.55 8.20
C SER A 77 -18.19 9.33 9.48
N SER A 78 -18.04 10.65 9.38
CA SER A 78 -18.80 11.69 10.09
C SER A 78 -18.53 11.95 11.57
#